data_AF-A0A540WAG5-F1
#
_entry.id   AF-A0A540WAG5-F1
#
_cell.length_a   1.000
_cell.length_b   1.000
_cell.length_c   1.000
_cell.angle_alpha   90.00
_cell.angle_beta   90.00
_cell.angle_gamma   90.00
#
_symmetry.space_group_name_H-M   'P 1'
#
loop_
_entity.id
_entity.type
_entity.pdbx_description
1 polymer ?
#
loop_
_entity_poly.entity_id
_entity_poly.type
_entity_poly.pdbx_seq_one_letter_code
_entity_poly.pdbx_strand_id
1 'polypeptide(L)'
;MQPAALVGTLDDNTTTEFQEEPPPPPTPEQLAAVKANIDNQMDWLQDLHDDLQDDINTVYDFVSEDPSIDPEQTFVANLLDDAAWGIGGVDFPGNAFFSAAVANLFWSYVTDTPPSLQGAAAGVWNRFHKSFLQAQDDLGAINDDIPGNWTTTWTNPVTGEAAAVYTMASPEYSVPVKHSKPYEDALTAADAEFTLSLTKTLLPLRWLVLGDPKGVFVDSRDYSSPSEYIENWLSQTWSAGTFVSYYFTWESATSGMCTASGMTVYENFLGTGSTDYYLAGQAPADFCAWLFQDDGYGRTTNPDGLATRHDVFCNWGLQGSLPATAPNCDSEPASDDVAVVDLEAERQKAKQWHALFERTDRQAIERRVIERAQADPVFLRALVKEPKATLEAFLQVQFPAGVEFEVIQETPGHFRMVLPLIGAPTVRPDPS
;
A
#
# COMPACT_ATOMS: atom_id res chain seq x y z
N MET A 1 23.92 -40.82 -2.27
CA MET A 1 24.79 -39.67 -2.60
C MET A 1 24.32 -38.53 -1.72
N GLN A 2 25.13 -38.17 -0.73
CA GLN A 2 24.86 -37.05 0.20
C GLN A 2 25.51 -35.77 -0.34
N PRO A 3 24.91 -34.59 -0.14
CA PRO A 3 25.56 -33.33 -0.47
C PRO A 3 26.68 -33.04 0.55
N ALA A 4 27.79 -32.52 0.03
CA ALA A 4 28.99 -32.21 0.80
C ALA A 4 28.71 -31.08 1.80
N ALA A 5 29.07 -31.31 3.07
CA ALA A 5 29.10 -30.30 4.11
C ALA A 5 30.31 -29.38 3.89
N LEU A 6 30.06 -28.08 3.73
CA LEU A 6 31.10 -27.05 3.85
C LEU A 6 31.48 -26.93 5.34
N VAL A 7 32.71 -27.32 5.67
CA VAL A 7 33.39 -26.94 6.91
C VAL A 7 34.55 -26.05 6.50
N GLY A 8 34.43 -24.76 6.78
CA GLY A 8 35.51 -23.77 6.63
C GLY A 8 35.65 -22.97 7.91
N THR A 9 36.82 -23.06 8.54
CA THR A 9 37.23 -22.26 9.69
C THR A 9 37.49 -20.82 9.24
N LEU A 10 36.86 -19.85 9.90
CA LEU A 10 37.13 -18.42 9.75
C LEU A 10 38.50 -18.09 10.35
N ASP A 11 39.46 -17.80 9.48
CA ASP A 11 40.61 -16.93 9.76
C ASP A 11 40.97 -16.18 8.47
N ASP A 12 41.38 -14.93 8.65
CA ASP A 12 41.99 -13.98 7.72
C ASP A 12 41.14 -13.10 6.80
N ASN A 13 41.45 -11.80 6.94
CA ASN A 13 40.92 -10.61 6.32
C ASN A 13 41.41 -10.46 4.86
N THR A 14 41.43 -11.54 4.10
CA THR A 14 41.61 -11.51 2.65
C THR A 14 40.23 -11.46 2.02
N THR A 15 39.87 -10.32 1.44
CA THR A 15 38.82 -10.25 0.41
C THR A 15 39.31 -11.08 -0.78
N THR A 16 39.13 -12.39 -0.70
CA THR A 16 39.16 -13.26 -1.86
C THR A 16 38.05 -12.72 -2.75
N GLU A 17 38.42 -12.05 -3.85
CA GLU A 17 37.52 -11.87 -4.98
C GLU A 17 37.02 -13.27 -5.34
N PHE A 18 35.81 -13.59 -4.88
CA PHE A 18 35.08 -14.72 -5.42
C PHE A 18 34.81 -14.35 -6.87
N GLN A 19 35.65 -14.86 -7.77
CA GLN A 19 35.31 -14.83 -9.18
C GLN A 19 34.10 -15.74 -9.33
N GLU A 20 32.93 -15.13 -9.48
CA GLU A 20 31.71 -15.86 -9.81
C GLU A 20 31.99 -16.59 -11.13
N GLU A 21 32.00 -17.93 -11.09
CA GLU A 21 32.11 -18.72 -12.30
C GLU A 21 30.95 -18.34 -13.23
N PRO A 22 31.21 -18.12 -14.54
CA PRO A 22 30.15 -17.76 -15.47
C PRO A 22 29.05 -18.82 -15.42
N PRO A 23 27.77 -18.42 -15.48
CA PRO A 23 26.67 -19.36 -15.35
C PRO A 23 26.78 -20.43 -16.46
N PRO A 24 26.43 -21.69 -16.15
CA PRO A 24 26.46 -22.74 -17.16
C PRO A 24 25.54 -22.38 -18.34
N PRO A 25 25.81 -22.92 -19.55
CA PRO A 25 24.92 -22.73 -20.68
C PRO A 25 23.48 -23.15 -20.33
N PRO A 26 22.46 -22.40 -20.78
CA PRO A 26 21.07 -22.65 -20.40
C PRO A 26 20.57 -24.00 -20.93
N THR A 27 19.79 -24.72 -20.12
CA THR A 27 19.06 -25.90 -20.59
C THR A 27 17.81 -25.51 -21.37
N PRO A 28 17.24 -26.40 -22.22
CA PRO A 28 15.98 -26.13 -22.90
C PRO A 28 14.82 -25.76 -21.96
N GLU A 29 14.75 -26.38 -20.79
CA GLU A 29 13.74 -26.09 -19.77
C GLU A 29 13.92 -24.68 -19.18
N GLN A 30 15.17 -24.28 -18.93
CA GLN A 30 15.48 -22.94 -18.45
C GLN A 30 15.14 -21.88 -19.49
N LEU A 31 15.45 -22.11 -20.77
CA LEU A 31 15.07 -21.22 -21.86
C LEU A 31 13.55 -21.05 -21.95
N ALA A 32 12.79 -22.14 -21.81
CA ALA A 32 11.33 -22.09 -21.80
C ALA A 32 10.77 -21.32 -20.59
N ALA A 33 11.36 -21.49 -19.41
CA ALA A 33 10.97 -20.77 -18.21
C ALA A 33 11.24 -19.25 -18.32
N VAL A 34 12.43 -18.86 -18.78
CA VAL A 34 12.77 -17.45 -19.03
C VAL A 34 11.82 -16.84 -20.06
N LYS A 35 11.55 -17.57 -21.16
CA LYS A 35 10.60 -17.11 -22.17
C LYS A 35 9.23 -16.83 -21.56
N ALA A 36 8.67 -17.77 -20.81
CA ALA A 36 7.35 -17.61 -20.19
C ALA A 36 7.32 -16.43 -19.21
N ASN A 37 8.38 -16.26 -18.42
CA ASN A 37 8.48 -15.15 -17.47
C ASN A 37 8.60 -13.79 -18.17
N ILE A 38 9.39 -13.69 -19.24
CA ILE A 38 9.48 -12.46 -20.03
C ILE A 38 8.15 -12.14 -20.71
N ASP A 39 7.50 -13.13 -21.33
CA ASP A 39 6.18 -12.95 -21.96
C ASP A 39 5.15 -12.43 -20.92
N ASN A 40 5.10 -13.03 -19.73
CA ASN A 40 4.21 -12.56 -18.64
C ASN A 40 4.57 -11.17 -18.11
N GLN A 41 5.87 -10.84 -18.00
CA GLN A 41 6.33 -9.53 -17.53
C GLN A 41 6.00 -8.43 -18.55
N MET A 42 6.15 -8.71 -19.85
CA MET A 42 5.75 -7.80 -20.91
C MET A 42 4.23 -7.56 -20.89
N ASP A 43 3.44 -8.62 -20.70
CA ASP A 43 1.99 -8.50 -20.53
C ASP A 43 1.63 -7.65 -19.30
N TRP A 44 2.32 -7.85 -18.18
CA TRP A 44 2.11 -7.07 -16.95
C TRP A 44 2.51 -5.60 -17.10
N LEU A 45 3.66 -5.31 -17.72
CA LEU A 45 4.10 -3.93 -17.97
C LEU A 45 3.15 -3.18 -18.92
N GLN A 46 2.54 -3.88 -19.89
CA GLN A 46 1.55 -3.28 -20.76
C GLN A 46 0.29 -2.87 -19.98
N ASP A 47 -0.26 -3.79 -19.19
CA ASP A 47 -1.49 -3.53 -18.43
C ASP A 47 -1.24 -2.46 -17.34
N LEU A 48 -0.10 -2.53 -16.64
CA LEU A 48 0.32 -1.50 -15.68
C LEU A 48 0.44 -0.13 -16.37
N HIS A 49 1.10 -0.05 -17.51
CA HIS A 49 1.23 1.21 -18.22
C HIS A 49 -0.11 1.87 -18.54
N ASP A 50 -1.10 1.07 -18.92
CA ASP A 50 -2.43 1.56 -19.25
C ASP A 50 -3.16 2.08 -17.99
N ASP A 51 -3.06 1.36 -16.86
CA ASP A 51 -3.62 1.80 -15.57
C ASP A 51 -2.94 3.09 -15.05
N LEU A 52 -1.61 3.12 -15.04
CA LEU A 52 -0.86 4.27 -14.52
C LEU A 52 -1.06 5.55 -15.37
N GLN A 53 -1.45 5.43 -16.64
CA GLN A 53 -1.83 6.60 -17.44
C GLN A 53 -3.10 7.25 -16.91
N ASP A 54 -4.08 6.46 -16.48
CA ASP A 54 -5.33 6.96 -15.90
C ASP A 54 -5.07 7.61 -14.52
N ASP A 55 -4.16 7.03 -13.74
CA ASP A 55 -3.71 7.60 -12.47
C ASP A 55 -3.00 8.94 -12.65
N ILE A 56 -2.08 9.04 -13.62
CA ILE A 56 -1.40 10.29 -13.96
C ILE A 56 -2.43 11.38 -14.26
N ASN A 57 -3.44 11.08 -15.09
CA ASN A 57 -4.50 12.03 -15.43
C ASN A 57 -5.29 12.44 -14.17
N THR A 58 -5.66 11.47 -13.34
CA THR A 58 -6.40 11.69 -12.09
C THR A 58 -5.63 12.58 -11.11
N VAL A 59 -4.36 12.28 -10.86
CA VAL A 59 -3.52 13.09 -9.96
C VAL A 59 -3.29 14.48 -10.56
N TYR A 60 -3.12 14.61 -11.87
CA TYR A 60 -2.96 15.93 -12.52
C TYR A 60 -4.18 16.82 -12.37
N ASP A 61 -5.37 16.26 -12.60
CA ASP A 61 -6.64 16.98 -12.45
C ASP A 61 -6.77 17.59 -11.04
N PHE A 62 -6.29 16.87 -10.02
CA PHE A 62 -6.34 17.34 -8.64
C PHE A 62 -5.15 18.21 -8.21
N VAL A 63 -3.94 17.94 -8.70
CA VAL A 63 -2.70 18.36 -8.04
C VAL A 63 -1.84 19.33 -8.84
N SER A 64 -1.80 19.32 -10.17
CA SER A 64 -1.04 20.33 -10.92
C SER A 64 -1.34 20.31 -12.41
N GLU A 65 -1.58 21.49 -13.01
CA GLU A 65 -1.59 21.68 -14.46
C GLU A 65 -0.27 22.30 -14.98
N ASP A 66 0.73 22.59 -14.14
CA ASP A 66 1.91 23.35 -14.58
C ASP A 66 2.89 22.47 -15.39
N PRO A 67 2.95 22.63 -16.72
CA PRO A 67 3.78 21.79 -17.57
C PRO A 67 5.24 22.29 -17.62
N SER A 68 5.61 23.31 -16.84
CA SER A 68 6.91 23.98 -16.94
C SER A 68 8.06 23.27 -16.20
N ILE A 69 7.77 22.22 -15.43
CA ILE A 69 8.77 21.45 -14.68
C ILE A 69 8.90 20.05 -15.30
N ASP A 70 10.04 19.74 -15.94
CA ASP A 70 10.44 18.37 -16.33
C ASP A 70 11.41 17.84 -15.26
N PRO A 71 10.98 16.94 -14.36
CA PRO A 71 11.82 16.38 -13.30
C PRO A 71 12.76 15.27 -13.80
N GLU A 72 12.93 15.12 -15.12
CA GLU A 72 13.86 14.20 -15.81
C GLU A 72 13.57 12.70 -15.59
N GLN A 73 14.48 11.82 -16.05
CA GLN A 73 14.29 10.37 -16.00
C GLN A 73 14.32 9.81 -14.57
N THR A 74 15.10 10.43 -13.67
CA THR A 74 15.19 10.00 -12.27
C THR A 74 13.84 10.03 -11.58
N PHE A 75 12.99 11.00 -11.90
CA PHE A 75 11.62 11.05 -11.37
C PHE A 75 10.77 9.88 -11.83
N VAL A 76 10.80 9.55 -13.12
CA VAL A 76 10.08 8.39 -13.67
C VAL A 76 10.59 7.09 -13.05
N ALA A 77 11.91 6.94 -12.91
CA ALA A 77 12.51 5.77 -12.29
C ALA A 77 12.10 5.61 -10.81
N ASN A 78 12.10 6.70 -10.03
CA ASN A 78 11.64 6.67 -8.64
C ASN A 78 10.17 6.23 -8.53
N LEU A 79 9.27 6.76 -9.37
CA LEU A 79 7.86 6.38 -9.33
C LEU A 79 7.66 4.89 -9.66
N LEU A 80 8.44 4.35 -10.60
CA LEU A 80 8.35 2.95 -11.00
C LEU A 80 9.05 2.01 -10.01
N ASP A 81 10.08 2.49 -9.32
CA ASP A 81 10.67 1.79 -8.18
C ASP A 81 9.63 1.66 -7.05
N ASP A 82 8.94 2.75 -6.69
CA ASP A 82 7.87 2.74 -5.70
C ASP A 82 6.71 1.82 -6.11
N ALA A 83 6.28 1.86 -7.39
CA ALA A 83 5.30 0.90 -7.92
C ALA A 83 5.77 -0.55 -7.79
N ALA A 84 7.05 -0.82 -8.06
CA ALA A 84 7.62 -2.15 -7.93
C ALA A 84 7.66 -2.63 -6.46
N TRP A 85 7.79 -1.74 -5.47
CA TRP A 85 7.70 -2.12 -4.05
C TRP A 85 6.34 -2.72 -3.68
N GLY A 86 5.24 -2.26 -4.31
CA GLY A 86 3.90 -2.81 -4.13
C GLY A 86 3.82 -4.30 -4.47
N ILE A 87 4.53 -4.73 -5.52
CA ILE A 87 4.63 -6.13 -5.94
C ILE A 87 5.23 -7.00 -4.83
N GLY A 88 6.24 -6.50 -4.12
CA GLY A 88 6.92 -7.21 -3.04
C GLY A 88 6.00 -7.61 -1.87
N GLY A 89 4.86 -6.93 -1.74
CA GLY A 89 3.83 -7.24 -0.73
C GLY A 89 2.86 -8.37 -1.12
N VAL A 90 2.85 -8.82 -2.37
CA VAL A 90 1.88 -9.78 -2.89
C VAL A 90 2.38 -11.22 -2.74
N ASP A 91 1.51 -12.14 -2.31
CA ASP A 91 1.88 -13.54 -2.04
C ASP A 91 1.95 -14.40 -3.30
N PHE A 92 3.13 -14.45 -3.94
CA PHE A 92 3.47 -15.46 -4.95
C PHE A 92 4.98 -15.76 -4.99
N PRO A 93 5.38 -16.96 -5.49
CA PRO A 93 6.79 -17.32 -5.61
C PRO A 93 7.57 -16.35 -6.50
N GLY A 94 8.61 -15.73 -5.95
CA GLY A 94 9.49 -14.84 -6.70
C GLY A 94 9.06 -13.37 -6.74
N ASN A 95 8.05 -12.97 -5.96
CA ASN A 95 7.57 -11.58 -5.87
C ASN A 95 8.69 -10.54 -5.67
N ALA A 96 9.61 -10.77 -4.74
CA ALA A 96 10.73 -9.87 -4.45
C ALA A 96 11.70 -9.75 -5.63
N PHE A 97 11.95 -10.87 -6.32
CA PHE A 97 12.79 -10.86 -7.51
C PHE A 97 12.10 -10.19 -8.69
N PHE A 98 10.79 -10.39 -8.86
CA PHE A 98 10.01 -9.74 -9.92
C PHE A 98 9.97 -8.22 -9.70
N SER A 99 9.66 -7.79 -8.48
CA SER A 99 9.77 -6.40 -8.02
C SER A 99 11.14 -5.80 -8.35
N ALA A 100 12.23 -6.44 -7.89
CA ALA A 100 13.58 -5.97 -8.13
C ALA A 100 13.95 -5.93 -9.62
N ALA A 101 13.52 -6.92 -10.42
CA ALA A 101 13.79 -6.94 -11.85
C ALA A 101 13.12 -5.77 -12.59
N VAL A 102 11.87 -5.46 -12.26
CA VAL A 102 11.14 -4.31 -12.81
C VAL A 102 11.82 -3.00 -12.39
N ALA A 103 12.10 -2.83 -11.09
CA ALA A 103 12.78 -1.64 -10.57
C ALA A 103 14.15 -1.42 -11.24
N ASN A 104 14.98 -2.47 -11.29
CA ASN A 104 16.32 -2.42 -11.87
C ASN A 104 16.30 -2.09 -13.36
N LEU A 105 15.30 -2.59 -14.11
CA LEU A 105 15.13 -2.27 -15.53
C LEU A 105 14.96 -0.77 -15.73
N PHE A 106 14.02 -0.13 -15.03
CA PHE A 106 13.77 1.30 -15.17
C PHE A 106 14.91 2.16 -14.61
N TRP A 107 15.54 1.73 -13.51
CA TRP A 107 16.72 2.39 -12.96
C TRP A 107 17.93 2.34 -13.90
N SER A 108 18.08 1.27 -14.69
CA SER A 108 19.17 1.18 -15.66
C SER A 108 19.12 2.31 -16.70
N TYR A 109 17.92 2.83 -17.00
CA TYR A 109 17.72 3.96 -17.92
C TYR A 109 18.17 5.31 -17.33
N VAL A 110 18.37 5.40 -16.02
CA VAL A 110 18.96 6.59 -15.39
C VAL A 110 20.46 6.65 -15.67
N THR A 111 21.15 5.50 -15.63
CA THR A 111 22.60 5.43 -15.88
C THR A 111 22.97 5.35 -17.35
N ASP A 112 22.26 4.51 -18.10
CA ASP A 112 22.49 4.25 -19.52
C ASP A 112 21.21 4.60 -20.29
N THR A 113 20.87 5.90 -20.29
CA THR A 113 19.65 6.41 -20.92
C THR A 113 19.59 6.06 -22.40
N PRO A 114 18.63 5.22 -22.84
CA PRO A 114 18.51 4.82 -24.23
C PRO A 114 18.22 6.04 -25.14
N PRO A 115 18.66 6.03 -26.41
CA PRO A 115 18.44 7.16 -27.33
C PRO A 115 16.97 7.59 -27.48
N SER A 116 16.02 6.67 -27.31
CA SER A 116 14.58 6.93 -27.32
C SER A 116 14.12 7.87 -26.18
N LEU A 117 14.84 7.84 -25.06
CA LEU A 117 14.64 8.63 -23.84
C LEU A 117 15.59 9.85 -23.75
N GLN A 118 16.60 9.92 -24.63
CA GLN A 118 17.51 11.06 -24.71
C GLN A 118 16.81 12.31 -25.28
N GLY A 119 17.01 13.45 -24.62
CA GLY A 119 16.48 14.76 -25.02
C GLY A 119 15.35 15.27 -24.13
N ALA A 120 14.91 16.50 -24.41
CA ALA A 120 13.69 17.05 -23.82
C ALA A 120 12.51 16.26 -24.38
N ALA A 121 11.96 15.35 -23.59
CA ALA A 121 10.62 14.85 -23.88
C ALA A 121 9.68 16.05 -23.88
N ALA A 122 8.63 16.04 -24.70
CA ALA A 122 7.64 17.13 -24.73
C ALA A 122 6.90 17.33 -23.38
N GLY A 123 7.20 16.49 -22.39
CA GLY A 123 6.79 16.55 -20.99
C GLY A 123 7.21 15.26 -20.27
N VAL A 124 7.14 15.27 -18.95
CA VAL A 124 7.44 14.09 -18.11
C VAL A 124 6.57 12.87 -18.46
N TRP A 125 5.33 13.07 -18.88
CA TRP A 125 4.42 11.97 -19.26
C TRP A 125 4.79 11.28 -20.55
N ASN A 126 5.30 12.04 -21.52
CA ASN A 126 5.85 11.42 -22.72
C ASN A 126 7.12 10.63 -22.39
N ARG A 127 7.91 11.05 -21.39
CA ARG A 127 9.06 10.28 -20.90
C ARG A 127 8.62 9.00 -20.19
N PHE A 128 7.61 9.09 -19.34
CA PHE A 128 6.96 7.95 -18.69
C PHE A 128 6.49 6.91 -19.73
N HIS A 129 5.64 7.32 -20.68
CA HIS A 129 5.14 6.46 -21.74
C HIS A 129 6.27 5.80 -22.54
N LYS A 130 7.27 6.58 -22.95
CA LYS A 130 8.42 6.05 -23.69
C LYS A 130 9.27 5.09 -22.87
N SER A 131 9.30 5.23 -21.54
CA SER A 131 10.07 4.33 -20.67
C SER A 131 9.44 2.93 -20.67
N PHE A 132 8.11 2.83 -20.67
CA PHE A 132 7.41 1.56 -20.85
C PHE A 132 7.63 0.97 -22.24
N LEU A 133 7.54 1.78 -23.30
CA LEU A 133 7.85 1.29 -24.66
C LEU A 133 9.28 0.76 -24.75
N GLN A 134 10.24 1.46 -24.14
CA GLN A 134 11.63 1.01 -24.12
C GLN A 134 11.81 -0.28 -23.31
N ALA A 135 11.12 -0.42 -22.17
CA ALA A 135 11.11 -1.66 -21.39
C ALA A 135 10.56 -2.84 -22.18
N GLN A 136 9.48 -2.63 -22.94
CA GLN A 136 8.92 -3.64 -23.83
C GLN A 136 9.89 -4.01 -24.97
N ASP A 137 10.54 -3.02 -25.58
CA ASP A 137 11.52 -3.25 -26.64
C ASP A 137 12.75 -4.04 -26.12
N ASP A 138 13.27 -3.69 -24.94
CA ASP A 138 14.42 -4.36 -24.33
C ASP A 138 14.10 -5.81 -23.94
N LEU A 139 12.95 -6.04 -23.30
CA LEU A 139 12.48 -7.38 -22.97
C LEU A 139 12.17 -8.20 -24.23
N GLY A 140 11.59 -7.58 -25.26
CA GLY A 140 11.35 -8.20 -26.56
C GLY A 140 12.64 -8.65 -27.24
N ALA A 141 13.68 -7.80 -27.23
CA ALA A 141 15.00 -8.15 -27.78
C ALA A 141 15.65 -9.33 -27.04
N ILE A 142 15.48 -9.42 -25.71
CA ILE A 142 15.96 -10.56 -24.93
C ILE A 142 15.14 -11.81 -25.23
N ASN A 143 13.82 -11.70 -25.35
CA ASN A 143 12.92 -12.80 -25.68
C ASN A 143 13.24 -13.43 -27.04
N ASP A 144 13.64 -12.60 -28.02
CA ASP A 144 14.01 -13.02 -29.37
C ASP A 144 15.34 -13.81 -29.40
N ASP A 145 16.28 -13.53 -28.48
CA ASP A 145 17.56 -14.23 -28.35
C ASP A 145 17.98 -14.43 -26.87
N ILE A 146 17.23 -15.28 -26.16
CA ILE A 146 17.52 -15.59 -24.75
C ILE A 146 18.94 -16.16 -24.56
N PRO A 147 19.44 -17.12 -25.37
CA PRO A 147 20.80 -17.62 -25.21
C PRO A 147 21.88 -16.56 -25.39
N GLY A 148 21.72 -15.63 -26.33
CA GLY A 148 22.64 -14.51 -26.55
C GLY A 148 22.64 -13.48 -25.42
N ASN A 149 21.51 -13.35 -24.71
CA ASN A 149 21.32 -12.42 -23.61
C ASN A 149 21.39 -13.07 -22.22
N TRP A 150 21.85 -14.32 -22.12
CA TRP A 150 21.79 -15.11 -20.88
C TRP A 150 22.46 -14.43 -19.68
N THR A 151 23.54 -13.68 -19.92
CA THR A 151 24.31 -12.97 -18.90
C THR A 151 23.99 -11.47 -18.84
N THR A 152 23.00 -10.98 -19.60
CA THR A 152 22.58 -9.59 -19.55
C THR A 152 22.05 -9.29 -18.15
N THR A 153 22.49 -8.17 -17.58
CA THR A 153 22.14 -7.74 -16.22
C THR A 153 21.59 -6.32 -16.22
N TRP A 154 20.55 -6.10 -15.42
CA TRP A 154 20.07 -4.77 -15.05
C TRP A 154 20.49 -4.49 -13.62
N THR A 155 21.13 -3.35 -13.40
CA THR A 155 21.64 -2.96 -12.08
C THR A 155 20.96 -1.68 -11.63
N ASN A 156 20.42 -1.69 -10.41
CA ASN A 156 20.00 -0.45 -9.76
C ASN A 156 21.24 0.30 -9.25
N PRO A 157 21.51 1.51 -9.74
CA PRO A 157 22.72 2.26 -9.40
C PRO A 157 22.71 2.82 -7.98
N VAL A 158 21.54 2.85 -7.33
CA VAL A 158 21.36 3.35 -5.96
C VAL A 158 21.65 2.24 -4.95
N THR A 159 21.10 1.04 -5.15
CA THR A 159 21.26 -0.09 -4.23
C THR A 159 22.45 -0.98 -4.57
N GLY A 160 22.88 -0.98 -5.84
CA GLY A 160 23.88 -1.92 -6.37
C GLY A 160 23.32 -3.31 -6.64
N GLU A 161 22.02 -3.54 -6.44
CA GLU A 161 21.38 -4.81 -6.74
C GLU A 161 21.29 -5.03 -8.25
N ALA A 162 21.49 -6.28 -8.67
CA ALA A 162 21.46 -6.66 -10.07
C ALA A 162 20.49 -7.83 -10.29
N ALA A 163 19.71 -7.75 -11.36
CA ALA A 163 18.91 -8.85 -11.88
C ALA A 163 19.51 -9.29 -13.21
N ALA A 164 19.72 -10.59 -13.40
CA ALA A 164 20.27 -11.14 -14.63
C ALA A 164 19.25 -12.02 -15.34
N VAL A 165 19.30 -12.11 -16.67
CA VAL A 165 18.34 -12.94 -17.44
C VAL A 165 18.32 -14.39 -16.95
N TYR A 166 19.48 -14.97 -16.61
CA TYR A 166 19.54 -16.34 -16.10
C TYR A 166 18.82 -16.54 -14.75
N THR A 167 18.63 -15.50 -13.92
CA THR A 167 17.91 -15.64 -12.64
C THR A 167 16.42 -15.84 -12.87
N MET A 168 15.89 -15.40 -14.02
CA MET A 168 14.50 -15.66 -14.42
C MET A 168 14.22 -17.14 -14.73
N ALA A 169 15.27 -17.98 -14.84
CA ALA A 169 15.14 -19.41 -14.99
C ALA A 169 15.06 -20.16 -13.65
N SER A 170 15.21 -19.45 -12.53
CA SER A 170 15.12 -20.04 -11.21
C SER A 170 13.72 -20.61 -10.99
N PRO A 171 13.57 -21.82 -10.43
CA PRO A 171 12.26 -22.35 -10.05
C PRO A 171 11.58 -21.52 -8.94
N GLU A 172 12.35 -20.66 -8.26
CA GLU A 172 11.84 -19.72 -7.25
C GLU A 172 11.34 -18.40 -7.87
N TYR A 173 11.59 -18.18 -9.16
CA TYR A 173 11.16 -17.00 -9.90
C TYR A 173 10.01 -17.35 -10.85
N SER A 174 8.83 -16.80 -10.56
CA SER A 174 7.67 -16.95 -11.43
C SER A 174 6.95 -15.61 -11.55
N VAL A 175 6.95 -15.05 -12.75
CA VAL A 175 6.06 -13.93 -13.06
C VAL A 175 4.64 -14.51 -13.21
N PRO A 176 3.65 -14.00 -12.46
CA PRO A 176 2.29 -14.49 -12.55
C PRO A 176 1.75 -14.48 -13.98
N VAL A 177 0.98 -15.51 -14.35
CA VAL A 177 0.34 -15.58 -15.68
C VAL A 177 -0.75 -14.52 -15.76
N LYS A 178 -0.89 -13.88 -16.92
CA LYS A 178 -1.95 -12.88 -17.18
C LYS A 178 -3.33 -13.38 -16.74
N HIS A 179 -4.08 -12.52 -16.05
CA HIS A 179 -5.40 -12.80 -15.45
C HIS A 179 -5.43 -13.82 -14.30
N SER A 180 -4.27 -14.29 -13.83
CA SER A 180 -4.24 -15.03 -12.56
C SER A 180 -4.44 -14.08 -11.38
N LYS A 181 -4.97 -14.58 -10.25
CA LYS A 181 -5.16 -13.75 -9.05
C LYS A 181 -3.87 -13.04 -8.60
N PRO A 182 -2.69 -13.69 -8.56
CA PRO A 182 -1.45 -12.98 -8.22
C PRO A 182 -1.03 -11.92 -9.24
N TYR A 183 -1.39 -12.08 -10.52
CA TYR A 183 -1.14 -11.06 -11.55
C TYR A 183 -1.95 -9.79 -11.27
N GLU A 184 -3.26 -9.96 -11.06
CA GLU A 184 -4.18 -8.85 -10.76
C GLU A 184 -3.82 -8.18 -9.42
N ASP A 185 -3.39 -8.96 -8.43
CA ASP A 185 -2.93 -8.43 -7.15
C ASP A 185 -1.63 -7.64 -7.28
N ALA A 186 -0.67 -8.13 -8.07
CA ALA A 186 0.57 -7.40 -8.35
C ALA A 186 0.31 -6.09 -9.10
N LEU A 187 -0.62 -6.11 -10.06
CA LEU A 187 -1.05 -4.92 -10.80
C LEU A 187 -1.70 -3.90 -9.84
N THR A 188 -2.71 -4.32 -9.08
CA THR A 188 -3.41 -3.47 -8.10
C THR A 188 -2.46 -2.89 -7.04
N ALA A 189 -1.50 -3.68 -6.56
CA ALA A 189 -0.55 -3.21 -5.56
C ALA A 189 0.45 -2.19 -6.14
N ALA A 190 0.92 -2.41 -7.37
CA ALA A 190 1.83 -1.48 -8.03
C ALA A 190 1.13 -0.16 -8.40
N ASP A 191 -0.11 -0.24 -8.86
CA ASP A 191 -1.00 0.90 -9.13
C ASP A 191 -1.20 1.77 -7.87
N ALA A 192 -1.58 1.14 -6.75
CA ALA A 192 -1.77 1.85 -5.48
C ALA A 192 -0.50 2.57 -4.99
N GLU A 193 0.66 1.91 -5.02
CA GLU A 193 1.94 2.51 -4.61
C GLU A 193 2.39 3.63 -5.58
N PHE A 194 2.17 3.44 -6.88
CA PHE A 194 2.45 4.49 -7.88
C PHE A 194 1.60 5.73 -7.62
N THR A 195 0.28 5.57 -7.48
CA THR A 195 -0.62 6.69 -7.20
C THR A 195 -0.26 7.40 -5.90
N LEU A 196 0.09 6.63 -4.85
CA LEU A 196 0.54 7.19 -3.58
C LEU A 196 1.82 8.03 -3.76
N SER A 197 2.85 7.48 -4.41
CA SER A 197 4.13 8.17 -4.61
C SER A 197 3.99 9.40 -5.52
N LEU A 198 3.25 9.26 -6.62
CA LEU A 198 2.97 10.36 -7.55
C LEU A 198 2.26 11.51 -6.84
N THR A 199 1.21 11.19 -6.08
CA THR A 199 0.45 12.18 -5.31
C THR A 199 1.33 12.84 -4.26
N LYS A 200 2.05 12.06 -3.45
CA LYS A 200 2.97 12.58 -2.42
C LYS A 200 4.00 13.52 -3.01
N THR A 201 4.50 13.24 -4.21
CA THR A 201 5.53 14.07 -4.85
C THR A 201 4.97 15.37 -5.42
N LEU A 202 3.77 15.32 -6.00
CA LEU A 202 3.17 16.48 -6.66
C LEU A 202 2.34 17.36 -5.72
N LEU A 203 1.79 16.80 -4.64
CA LEU A 203 0.91 17.51 -3.70
C LEU A 203 1.52 18.82 -3.18
N PRO A 204 2.80 18.85 -2.76
CA PRO A 204 3.46 20.06 -2.26
C PRO A 204 3.67 21.16 -3.30
N LEU A 205 3.52 20.88 -4.60
CA LEU A 205 3.70 21.88 -5.67
C LEU A 205 2.52 22.85 -5.76
N ARG A 206 1.32 22.40 -5.35
CA ARG A 206 0.09 23.20 -5.42
C ARG A 206 -0.52 23.48 -4.06
N TRP A 207 -0.49 22.47 -3.17
CA TRP A 207 -1.20 22.52 -1.91
C TRP A 207 -0.26 22.91 -0.77
N LEU A 208 -0.81 23.67 0.17
CA LEU A 208 -0.15 24.05 1.40
C LEU A 208 -1.06 23.78 2.61
N VAL A 209 -0.43 23.60 3.77
CA VAL A 209 -1.13 23.49 5.04
C VAL A 209 -1.34 24.90 5.60
N LEU A 210 -2.59 25.20 5.95
CA LEU A 210 -3.02 26.48 6.49
C LEU A 210 -3.59 26.26 7.89
N GLY A 211 -2.97 26.87 8.89
CA GLY A 211 -3.46 26.82 10.28
C GLY A 211 -4.22 28.08 10.66
N ASP A 212 -5.31 27.94 11.42
CA ASP A 212 -5.96 29.09 12.06
C ASP A 212 -4.98 29.68 13.09
N PRO A 213 -4.58 30.96 12.95
CA PRO A 213 -3.69 31.60 13.92
C PRO A 213 -4.31 31.75 15.32
N LYS A 214 -5.63 31.58 15.44
CA LYS A 214 -6.40 31.71 16.68
C LYS A 214 -6.91 30.32 17.08
N GLY A 215 -6.05 29.52 17.70
CA GLY A 215 -6.48 28.27 18.31
C GLY A 215 -7.69 28.49 19.23
N VAL A 216 -8.58 27.51 19.27
CA VAL A 216 -9.80 27.52 20.07
C VAL A 216 -9.53 26.82 21.39
N PHE A 217 -9.70 27.53 22.51
CA PHE A 217 -9.62 26.89 23.82
C PHE A 217 -10.87 26.07 24.08
N VAL A 218 -10.66 24.79 24.39
CA VAL A 218 -11.66 23.78 24.70
C VAL A 218 -11.49 23.38 26.16
N ASP A 219 -12.50 23.63 26.99
CA ASP A 219 -12.48 23.32 28.41
C ASP A 219 -12.59 21.80 28.63
N SER A 220 -11.78 21.23 29.54
CA SER A 220 -11.82 19.79 29.82
C SER A 220 -13.14 19.32 30.46
N ARG A 221 -14.01 20.26 30.86
CA ARG A 221 -15.37 19.95 31.33
C ARG A 221 -16.35 19.66 30.19
N ASP A 222 -16.08 20.23 29.02
CA ASP A 222 -16.96 20.10 27.85
C ASP A 222 -16.56 18.89 27.00
N TYR A 223 -15.27 18.53 26.99
CA TYR A 223 -14.74 17.38 26.26
C TYR A 223 -13.62 16.70 27.06
N SER A 224 -13.66 15.38 27.11
CA SER A 224 -12.70 14.55 27.83
C SER A 224 -11.45 14.23 27.00
N SER A 225 -11.53 14.37 25.67
CA SER A 225 -10.43 14.11 24.73
C SER A 225 -10.53 14.99 23.48
N PRO A 226 -9.43 15.16 22.71
CA PRO A 226 -9.46 15.81 21.41
C PRO A 226 -10.45 15.12 20.46
N SER A 227 -10.43 13.78 20.40
CA SER A 227 -11.31 13.00 19.53
C SER A 227 -12.80 13.30 19.79
N GLU A 228 -13.20 13.44 21.06
CA GLU A 228 -14.59 13.80 21.41
C GLU A 228 -14.97 15.20 20.91
N TYR A 229 -14.05 16.18 21.04
CA TYR A 229 -14.26 17.53 20.49
C TYR A 229 -14.48 17.49 18.98
N ILE A 230 -13.67 16.69 18.27
CA ILE A 230 -13.70 16.60 16.82
C ILE A 230 -14.93 15.86 16.33
N GLU A 231 -15.33 14.77 16.98
CA GLU A 231 -16.59 14.10 16.67
C GLU A 231 -17.78 15.04 16.84
N ASN A 232 -17.80 15.80 17.93
CA ASN A 232 -18.83 16.81 18.11
C ASN A 232 -18.72 17.91 17.04
N TRP A 233 -17.52 18.38 16.72
CA TRP A 233 -17.31 19.39 15.68
C TRP A 233 -17.80 18.88 14.33
N LEU A 234 -17.45 17.67 13.90
CA LEU A 234 -17.89 17.03 12.66
C LEU A 234 -19.40 16.77 12.62
N SER A 235 -20.02 16.53 13.77
CA SER A 235 -21.48 16.35 13.86
C SER A 235 -22.27 17.64 13.61
N GLN A 236 -21.62 18.80 13.71
CA GLN A 236 -22.29 20.08 13.47
C GLN A 236 -22.52 20.29 11.97
N THR A 237 -23.77 20.57 11.59
CA THR A 237 -24.18 20.70 10.18
C THR A 237 -23.42 21.73 9.35
N TRP A 238 -22.73 22.69 9.98
CA TRP A 238 -21.97 23.72 9.29
C TRP A 238 -20.52 23.31 9.00
N SER A 239 -19.93 22.38 9.75
CA SER A 239 -18.55 21.92 9.57
C SER A 239 -18.47 20.75 8.57
N ALA A 240 -19.44 19.83 8.61
CA ALA A 240 -19.50 18.61 7.79
C ALA A 240 -19.46 18.86 6.27
N GLY A 241 -19.85 20.05 5.81
CA GLY A 241 -19.79 20.43 4.39
C GLY A 241 -18.78 21.52 4.05
N THR A 242 -18.20 22.18 5.06
CA THR A 242 -17.36 23.39 4.83
C THR A 242 -15.88 23.09 4.96
N PHE A 243 -15.48 22.10 5.76
CA PHE A 243 -14.07 21.84 6.05
C PHE A 243 -13.80 20.35 5.96
N VAL A 244 -13.70 19.85 4.74
CA VAL A 244 -13.42 18.44 4.42
C VAL A 244 -11.91 18.14 4.35
N SER A 245 -11.10 19.18 4.24
CA SER A 245 -9.64 19.09 4.15
C SER A 245 -8.93 19.33 5.47
N TYR A 246 -9.59 19.12 6.61
CA TYR A 246 -9.07 19.51 7.92
C TYR A 246 -8.00 18.55 8.48
N TYR A 247 -7.23 19.03 9.45
CA TYR A 247 -6.45 18.24 10.40
C TYR A 247 -6.26 19.07 11.68
N PHE A 248 -6.75 18.61 12.83
CA PHE A 248 -6.60 19.39 14.06
C PHE A 248 -5.33 19.01 14.83
N THR A 249 -4.61 20.02 15.29
CA THR A 249 -3.57 19.86 16.30
C THR A 249 -4.06 20.44 17.62
N TRP A 250 -3.48 20.02 18.75
CA TRP A 250 -3.86 20.55 20.04
C TRP A 250 -2.68 20.62 20.99
N GLU A 251 -2.74 21.53 21.95
CA GLU A 251 -1.81 21.58 23.06
C GLU A 251 -2.56 21.66 24.39
N SER A 252 -2.05 20.99 25.41
CA SER A 252 -2.57 21.12 26.77
C SER A 252 -2.45 22.57 27.22
N ALA A 253 -3.57 23.16 27.63
CA ALA A 253 -3.62 24.55 28.02
C ALA A 253 -4.35 24.73 29.35
N THR A 254 -3.88 25.68 30.15
CA THR A 254 -4.62 26.18 31.31
C THR A 254 -5.11 27.58 30.99
N SER A 255 -6.42 27.79 30.99
CA SER A 255 -6.98 29.12 30.77
C SER A 255 -6.63 30.01 31.95
N GLY A 256 -5.81 31.04 31.70
CA GLY A 256 -5.49 32.07 32.70
C GLY A 256 -6.71 32.87 33.17
N MET A 257 -7.79 32.89 32.39
CA MET A 257 -9.05 33.54 32.76
C MET A 257 -9.98 32.67 33.60
N CYS A 258 -9.94 31.34 33.44
CA CYS A 258 -10.96 30.45 34.02
C CYS A 258 -10.43 29.45 35.05
N THR A 259 -9.11 29.40 35.32
CA THR A 259 -8.47 28.36 36.16
C THR A 259 -8.79 26.92 35.71
N ALA A 260 -9.36 26.76 34.52
CA ALA A 260 -9.76 25.49 33.96
C ALA A 260 -8.59 24.90 33.16
N SER A 261 -8.37 23.61 33.36
CA SER A 261 -7.57 22.80 32.45
C SER A 261 -8.38 22.54 31.18
N GLY A 262 -7.69 22.42 30.07
CA GLY A 262 -8.29 22.17 28.77
C GLY A 262 -7.23 21.95 27.72
N MET A 263 -7.61 22.15 26.47
CA MET A 263 -6.71 22.10 25.33
C MET A 263 -6.99 23.27 24.40
N THR A 264 -5.94 23.83 23.80
CA THR A 264 -6.11 24.74 22.67
C THR A 264 -6.04 23.91 21.40
N VAL A 265 -7.11 23.91 20.61
CA VAL A 265 -7.20 23.19 19.34
C VAL A 265 -6.92 24.15 18.19
N TYR A 266 -6.04 23.77 17.29
CA TYR A 266 -5.70 24.50 16.08
C TYR A 266 -6.29 23.78 14.88
N GLU A 267 -7.07 24.51 14.09
CA GLU A 267 -7.68 23.98 12.87
C GLU A 267 -6.70 24.18 11.72
N ASN A 268 -6.28 23.09 11.07
CA ASN A 268 -5.45 23.17 9.88
C ASN A 268 -6.24 22.63 8.69
N PHE A 269 -6.00 23.14 7.49
CA PHE A 269 -6.62 22.61 6.28
C PHE A 269 -5.70 22.68 5.06
N LEU A 270 -5.96 21.85 4.04
CA LEU A 270 -5.28 21.97 2.74
C LEU A 270 -5.90 23.10 1.92
N GLY A 271 -5.06 24.04 1.48
CA GLY A 271 -5.49 25.12 0.62
C GLY A 271 -4.47 25.53 -0.45
N THR A 272 -4.87 26.52 -1.24
CA THR A 272 -4.11 27.08 -2.36
C THR A 272 -4.17 28.61 -2.34
N GLY A 273 -3.22 29.25 -3.03
CA GLY A 273 -3.19 30.68 -3.23
C GLY A 273 -2.63 31.44 -2.03
N SER A 274 -3.48 32.12 -1.27
CA SER A 274 -3.04 32.92 -0.12
C SER A 274 -2.52 32.03 1.01
N THR A 275 -1.47 32.47 1.71
CA THR A 275 -1.06 31.89 3.01
C THR A 275 -1.94 32.38 4.17
N ASP A 276 -2.84 33.32 3.92
CA ASP A 276 -3.86 33.74 4.88
C ASP A 276 -5.00 32.72 4.92
N TYR A 277 -5.17 32.09 6.09
CA TYR A 277 -6.20 31.11 6.39
C TYR A 277 -7.61 31.53 5.94
N TYR A 278 -7.98 32.81 6.03
CA TYR A 278 -9.34 33.27 5.70
C TYR A 278 -9.52 33.62 4.21
N LEU A 279 -8.44 33.68 3.44
CA LEU A 279 -8.45 34.09 2.03
C LEU A 279 -8.00 32.97 1.08
N ALA A 280 -7.46 31.88 1.60
CA ALA A 280 -7.01 30.76 0.79
C ALA A 280 -8.18 30.00 0.15
N GLY A 281 -7.94 29.46 -1.05
CA GLY A 281 -8.85 28.49 -1.64
C GLY A 281 -8.73 27.16 -0.88
N GLN A 282 -9.84 26.58 -0.46
CA GLN A 282 -9.85 25.29 0.23
C GLN A 282 -9.86 24.12 -0.76
N ALA A 283 -9.28 22.99 -0.34
CA ALA A 283 -9.36 21.75 -1.09
C ALA A 283 -10.83 21.32 -1.31
N PRO A 284 -11.22 21.03 -2.57
CA PRO A 284 -12.54 20.51 -2.90
C PRO A 284 -12.90 19.21 -2.17
N ALA A 285 -14.19 18.96 -2.00
CA ALA A 285 -14.69 17.81 -1.24
C ALA A 285 -14.44 16.47 -1.93
N ASP A 286 -14.58 16.42 -3.25
CA ASP A 286 -14.21 15.26 -4.08
C ASP A 286 -12.72 14.94 -3.99
N PHE A 287 -11.87 15.97 -4.05
CA PHE A 287 -10.43 15.79 -3.84
C PHE A 287 -10.11 15.24 -2.45
N CYS A 288 -10.76 15.75 -1.40
CA CYS A 288 -10.57 15.25 -0.04
C CYS A 288 -11.10 13.83 0.16
N ALA A 289 -12.22 13.49 -0.49
CA ALA A 289 -12.77 12.13 -0.48
C ALA A 289 -11.88 11.16 -1.24
N TRP A 290 -11.17 11.60 -2.28
CA TRP A 290 -10.16 10.77 -2.93
C TRP A 290 -8.89 10.62 -2.07
N LEU A 291 -8.45 11.71 -1.44
CA LEU A 291 -7.17 11.75 -0.73
C LEU A 291 -7.18 11.06 0.64
N PHE A 292 -8.23 11.26 1.46
CA PHE A 292 -8.18 10.92 2.89
C PHE A 292 -8.89 9.62 3.23
N GLN A 293 -8.21 8.76 3.99
CA GLN A 293 -8.74 7.50 4.51
C GLN A 293 -9.53 7.65 5.80
N ASP A 294 -9.14 8.63 6.61
CA ASP A 294 -9.54 8.73 8.01
C ASP A 294 -10.00 10.14 8.38
N ASP A 295 -10.43 10.28 9.62
CA ASP A 295 -10.79 11.57 10.21
C ASP A 295 -9.61 12.27 10.90
N GLY A 296 -8.40 11.70 10.83
CA GLY A 296 -7.16 12.21 11.43
C GLY A 296 -6.91 11.72 12.86
N TYR A 297 -7.76 10.83 13.37
CA TYR A 297 -7.71 10.30 14.75
C TYR A 297 -7.69 8.78 14.80
N GLY A 298 -7.29 8.15 13.69
CA GLY A 298 -7.17 6.70 13.59
C GLY A 298 -8.48 5.97 13.28
N ARG A 299 -9.61 6.69 13.08
CA ARG A 299 -10.84 6.08 12.58
C ARG A 299 -10.91 6.21 11.06
N THR A 300 -10.82 5.08 10.38
CA THR A 300 -11.09 4.97 8.94
C THR A 300 -12.54 5.38 8.66
N THR A 301 -12.73 6.43 7.88
CA THR A 301 -14.06 6.91 7.45
C THR A 301 -14.27 6.68 5.95
N ASN A 302 -13.20 6.42 5.22
CA ASN A 302 -13.17 6.19 3.79
C ASN A 302 -12.06 5.19 3.47
N PRO A 303 -12.32 3.87 3.47
CA PRO A 303 -11.25 2.88 3.25
C PRO A 303 -10.60 3.00 1.86
N ASP A 304 -11.28 3.63 0.89
CA ASP A 304 -10.81 3.83 -0.48
C ASP A 304 -9.98 5.11 -0.64
N GLY A 305 -9.78 5.88 0.44
CA GLY A 305 -8.91 7.05 0.41
C GLY A 305 -7.45 6.65 0.16
N LEU A 306 -6.66 7.57 -0.40
CA LEU A 306 -5.26 7.28 -0.72
C LEU A 306 -4.36 7.19 0.53
N ALA A 307 -4.56 8.06 1.51
CA ALA A 307 -3.69 8.14 2.68
C ALA A 307 -4.41 8.66 3.93
N THR A 308 -3.81 8.41 5.10
CA THR A 308 -4.29 9.03 6.33
C THR A 308 -4.06 10.55 6.30
N ARG A 309 -4.88 11.31 7.01
CA ARG A 309 -4.65 12.75 7.18
C ARG A 309 -3.31 13.01 7.87
N HIS A 310 -2.91 12.16 8.81
CA HIS A 310 -1.62 12.27 9.47
C HIS A 310 -0.47 12.27 8.46
N ASP A 311 -0.46 11.31 7.53
CA ASP A 311 0.60 11.23 6.52
C ASP A 311 0.65 12.45 5.62
N VAL A 312 -0.51 12.88 5.13
CA VAL A 312 -0.61 14.06 4.25
C VAL A 312 -0.12 15.32 4.96
N PHE A 313 -0.56 15.56 6.20
CA PHE A 313 -0.27 16.80 6.92
C PHE A 313 1.11 16.85 7.58
N CYS A 314 1.65 15.70 8.00
CA CYS A 314 2.91 15.62 8.74
C CYS A 314 4.07 15.07 7.89
N ASN A 315 3.82 14.16 6.95
CA ASN A 315 4.87 13.34 6.32
C ASN A 315 5.13 13.63 4.84
N TRP A 316 4.24 14.36 4.16
CA TRP A 316 4.35 14.60 2.70
C TRP A 316 5.07 15.89 2.32
N GLY A 317 5.60 16.64 3.29
CA GLY A 317 6.49 17.78 3.01
C GLY A 317 5.79 18.98 2.37
N LEU A 318 4.50 19.17 2.62
CA LEU A 318 3.73 20.33 2.17
C LEU A 318 4.35 21.67 2.62
N GLN A 319 4.19 22.73 1.84
CA GLN A 319 4.55 24.06 2.34
C GLN A 319 3.63 24.46 3.49
N GLY A 320 4.18 25.09 4.53
CA GLY A 320 3.43 25.34 5.76
C GLY A 320 3.09 24.07 6.54
N SER A 321 3.70 22.91 6.19
CA SER A 321 3.64 21.68 6.98
C SER A 321 3.77 22.02 8.44
N LEU A 322 2.93 21.39 9.25
CA LEU A 322 3.01 21.51 10.68
C LEU A 322 4.45 21.13 11.10
N PRO A 323 5.12 21.98 11.88
CA PRO A 323 6.47 21.65 12.32
C PRO A 323 6.42 20.31 13.05
N ALA A 324 7.51 19.55 13.03
CA ALA A 324 7.67 18.33 13.84
C ALA A 324 7.08 18.56 15.26
N THR A 325 7.42 19.71 15.86
CA THR A 325 6.95 20.14 17.19
C THR A 325 5.45 20.36 17.35
N ALA A 326 4.65 20.22 16.28
CA ALA A 326 3.21 20.15 16.39
C ALA A 326 2.86 18.88 17.17
N PRO A 327 2.05 18.96 18.25
CA PRO A 327 1.97 17.89 19.26
C PRO A 327 1.56 16.49 18.77
N ASN A 328 1.07 16.37 17.52
CA ASN A 328 0.68 15.10 16.90
C ASN A 328 1.43 14.76 15.60
N CYS A 329 2.45 15.53 15.23
CA CYS A 329 3.40 15.15 14.18
C CYS A 329 4.71 14.58 14.77
N ASP A 330 5.08 14.97 16.00
CA ASP A 330 6.25 14.43 16.73
C ASP A 330 5.92 13.27 17.68
N SER A 331 4.67 13.15 18.11
CA SER A 331 4.27 11.97 18.87
C SER A 331 4.18 10.81 17.88
N GLU A 332 5.02 9.77 18.03
CA GLU A 332 4.52 8.43 17.71
C GLU A 332 3.10 8.37 18.29
N PRO A 333 2.07 8.07 17.47
CA PRO A 333 0.67 8.25 17.83
C PRO A 333 0.49 7.72 19.24
N ALA A 334 0.06 8.60 20.16
CA ALA A 334 0.01 8.31 21.59
C ALA A 334 -0.64 6.94 21.79
N SER A 335 0.21 5.95 22.07
CA SER A 335 -0.08 4.52 21.95
C SER A 335 -0.94 4.01 23.11
N ASP A 336 -1.51 4.93 23.88
CA ASP A 336 -2.22 4.62 25.11
C ASP A 336 -3.75 4.51 24.94
N ASP A 337 -4.32 4.67 23.74
CA ASP A 337 -5.70 4.18 23.46
C ASP A 337 -6.08 4.03 21.97
N VAL A 338 -5.19 4.36 21.03
CA VAL A 338 -5.33 3.91 19.64
C VAL A 338 -4.47 2.67 19.49
N ALA A 339 -5.11 1.51 19.33
CA ALA A 339 -4.42 0.37 18.78
C ALA A 339 -3.98 0.76 17.37
N VAL A 340 -2.77 1.33 17.25
CA VAL A 340 -1.95 1.11 16.06
C VAL A 340 -2.05 -0.39 15.87
N VAL A 341 -2.74 -0.78 14.81
CA VAL A 341 -2.74 -2.15 14.34
C VAL A 341 -1.25 -2.50 14.27
N ASP A 342 -0.77 -3.25 15.25
CA ASP A 342 0.54 -3.85 15.18
C ASP A 342 0.43 -4.71 13.92
N LEU A 343 1.00 -4.20 12.82
CA LEU A 343 0.83 -4.80 11.51
C LEU A 343 1.33 -6.24 11.53
N GLU A 344 2.33 -6.53 12.38
CA GLU A 344 2.77 -7.90 12.61
C GLU A 344 1.73 -8.68 13.41
N ALA A 345 1.14 -8.13 14.48
CA ALA A 345 0.04 -8.80 15.18
C ALA A 345 -1.18 -9.05 14.28
N GLU A 346 -1.58 -8.10 13.43
CA GLU A 346 -2.68 -8.31 12.46
C GLU A 346 -2.29 -9.32 11.38
N ARG A 347 -1.05 -9.32 10.88
CA ARG A 347 -0.53 -10.39 10.01
C ARG A 347 -0.56 -11.75 10.71
N GLN A 348 -0.25 -11.82 12.01
CA GLN A 348 -0.35 -13.05 12.79
C GLN A 348 -1.80 -13.50 12.99
N LYS A 349 -2.75 -12.58 13.23
CA LYS A 349 -4.19 -12.89 13.25
C LYS A 349 -4.66 -13.40 11.89
N ALA A 350 -4.22 -12.79 10.79
CA ALA A 350 -4.53 -13.24 9.44
C ALA A 350 -3.98 -14.66 9.17
N LYS A 351 -2.73 -14.94 9.56
CA LYS A 351 -2.14 -16.29 9.48
C LYS A 351 -2.92 -17.32 10.30
N GLN A 352 -3.31 -16.99 11.53
CA GLN A 352 -4.12 -17.87 12.38
C GLN A 352 -5.51 -18.13 11.79
N TRP A 353 -6.12 -17.10 11.22
CA TRP A 353 -7.39 -17.18 10.51
C TRP A 353 -7.30 -18.08 9.26
N HIS A 354 -6.30 -17.89 8.41
CA HIS A 354 -6.08 -18.75 7.24
C HIS A 354 -5.78 -20.20 7.64
N ALA A 355 -4.92 -20.42 8.65
CA ALA A 355 -4.59 -21.74 9.16
C ALA A 355 -5.82 -22.50 9.70
N LEU A 356 -6.84 -21.79 10.19
CA LEU A 356 -8.11 -22.40 10.60
C LEU A 356 -8.83 -23.06 9.42
N PHE A 357 -8.87 -22.41 8.24
CA PHE A 357 -9.53 -22.93 7.05
C PHE A 357 -8.70 -23.95 6.26
N GLU A 358 -7.37 -23.88 6.35
CA GLU A 358 -6.50 -24.92 5.79
C GLU A 358 -6.71 -26.27 6.50
N ARG A 359 -6.97 -26.23 7.81
CA ARG A 359 -7.13 -27.43 8.66
C ARG A 359 -8.57 -27.88 8.78
N THR A 360 -9.52 -26.97 8.66
CA THR A 360 -10.94 -27.24 8.92
C THR A 360 -11.80 -26.65 7.81
N ASP A 361 -12.61 -27.49 7.18
CA ASP A 361 -13.57 -27.04 6.19
C ASP A 361 -14.57 -26.02 6.79
N ARG A 362 -14.89 -24.98 6.01
CA ARG A 362 -15.81 -23.90 6.42
C ARG A 362 -17.16 -24.47 6.90
N GLN A 363 -17.71 -25.46 6.19
CA GLN A 363 -19.01 -26.06 6.56
C GLN A 363 -18.94 -26.82 7.89
N ALA A 364 -17.77 -27.33 8.28
CA ALA A 364 -17.58 -27.96 9.58
C ALA A 364 -17.55 -26.92 10.72
N ILE A 365 -16.95 -25.75 10.48
CA ILE A 365 -16.96 -24.63 11.43
C ILE A 365 -18.39 -24.10 11.61
N GLU A 366 -19.09 -23.82 10.51
CA GLU A 366 -20.49 -23.34 10.54
C GLU A 366 -21.40 -24.29 11.31
N ARG A 367 -21.29 -25.60 11.05
CA ARG A 367 -22.06 -26.62 11.76
C ARG A 367 -21.81 -26.62 13.26
N ARG A 368 -20.55 -26.50 13.69
CA ARG A 368 -20.21 -26.43 15.13
C ARG A 368 -20.80 -25.20 15.80
N VAL A 369 -20.79 -24.05 15.12
CA VAL A 369 -21.39 -22.81 15.62
C VAL A 369 -22.91 -22.97 15.74
N ILE A 370 -23.56 -23.55 14.72
CA ILE A 370 -25.01 -23.81 14.72
C ILE A 370 -25.39 -24.78 15.85
N GLU A 371 -24.68 -25.91 15.98
CA GLU A 371 -24.91 -26.89 17.04
C GLU A 371 -24.75 -26.25 18.42
N ARG A 372 -23.73 -25.40 18.62
CA ARG A 372 -23.54 -24.69 19.87
C ARG A 372 -24.67 -23.70 20.14
N ALA A 373 -25.10 -22.93 19.14
CA ALA A 373 -26.20 -21.98 19.27
C ALA A 373 -27.55 -22.64 19.56
N GLN A 374 -27.79 -23.84 19.03
CA GLN A 374 -28.99 -24.63 19.34
C GLN A 374 -28.95 -25.20 20.77
N ALA A 375 -27.78 -25.64 21.23
CA ALA A 375 -27.61 -26.24 22.55
C ALA A 375 -27.52 -25.21 23.68
N ASP A 376 -27.08 -23.99 23.39
CA ASP A 376 -26.80 -22.94 24.36
C ASP A 376 -27.47 -21.60 23.98
N PRO A 377 -28.64 -21.30 24.57
CA PRO A 377 -29.35 -20.04 24.32
C PRO A 377 -28.61 -18.78 24.83
N VAL A 378 -27.63 -18.92 25.72
CA VAL A 378 -26.77 -17.80 26.14
C VAL A 378 -25.76 -17.52 25.03
N PHE A 379 -25.15 -18.56 24.47
CA PHE A 379 -24.26 -18.46 23.32
C PHE A 379 -24.98 -17.85 22.11
N LEU A 380 -26.20 -18.29 21.77
CA LEU A 380 -26.97 -17.71 20.66
C LEU A 380 -27.21 -16.21 20.84
N ARG A 381 -27.57 -15.76 22.05
CA ARG A 381 -27.79 -14.33 22.33
C ARG A 381 -26.50 -13.53 22.23
N ALA A 382 -25.38 -14.07 22.71
CA ALA A 382 -24.06 -13.45 22.55
C ALA A 382 -23.66 -13.38 21.07
N LEU A 383 -23.86 -14.46 20.32
CA LEU A 383 -23.53 -14.56 18.91
C LEU A 383 -24.29 -13.53 18.05
N VAL A 384 -25.57 -13.28 18.36
CA VAL A 384 -26.35 -12.25 17.65
C VAL A 384 -25.92 -10.83 18.04
N LYS A 385 -25.53 -10.60 19.30
CA LYS A 385 -25.19 -9.26 19.81
C LYS A 385 -23.76 -8.84 19.47
N GLU A 386 -22.81 -9.75 19.64
CA GLU A 386 -21.36 -9.53 19.52
C GLU A 386 -20.73 -10.73 18.78
N PRO A 387 -20.99 -10.86 17.46
CA PRO A 387 -20.67 -12.07 16.71
C PRO A 387 -19.16 -12.37 16.67
N LYS A 388 -18.34 -11.35 16.40
CA LYS A 388 -16.87 -11.47 16.34
C LYS A 388 -16.30 -12.01 17.65
N ALA A 389 -16.52 -11.29 18.77
CA ALA A 389 -16.02 -11.68 20.08
C ALA A 389 -16.53 -13.06 20.53
N THR A 390 -17.79 -13.38 20.23
CA THR A 390 -18.38 -14.69 20.57
C THR A 390 -17.71 -15.83 19.81
N LEU A 391 -17.43 -15.62 18.52
CA LEU A 391 -16.75 -16.61 17.68
C LEU A 391 -15.27 -16.76 18.04
N GLU A 392 -14.57 -15.69 18.40
CA GLU A 392 -13.17 -15.75 18.85
C GLU A 392 -13.04 -16.60 20.11
N ALA A 393 -13.92 -16.35 21.10
CA ALA A 393 -13.95 -17.11 22.34
C ALA A 393 -14.29 -18.59 22.12
N PHE A 394 -15.18 -18.89 21.17
CA PHE A 394 -15.62 -20.26 20.89
C PHE A 394 -14.61 -21.06 20.07
N LEU A 395 -14.01 -20.43 19.05
CA LEU A 395 -13.06 -21.08 18.15
C LEU A 395 -11.62 -20.99 18.67
N GLN A 396 -11.36 -20.16 19.69
CA GLN A 396 -10.04 -19.90 20.26
C GLN A 396 -9.06 -19.35 19.20
N VAL A 397 -9.56 -18.49 18.32
CA VAL A 397 -8.82 -17.82 17.24
C VAL A 397 -9.12 -16.34 17.33
N GLN A 398 -8.12 -15.48 17.07
CA GLN A 398 -8.34 -14.05 16.90
C GLN A 398 -8.58 -13.73 15.43
N PHE A 399 -9.56 -12.88 15.14
CA PHE A 399 -9.84 -12.47 13.77
C PHE A 399 -9.16 -11.14 13.44
N PRO A 400 -8.70 -10.96 12.20
CA PRO A 400 -8.18 -9.67 11.75
C PRO A 400 -9.21 -8.55 11.90
N ALA A 401 -8.76 -7.31 12.10
CA ALA A 401 -9.62 -6.14 12.27
C ALA A 401 -10.62 -5.99 11.11
N GLY A 402 -10.16 -6.17 9.86
CA GLY A 402 -10.99 -6.06 8.65
C GLY A 402 -11.97 -7.20 8.38
N VAL A 403 -12.02 -8.25 9.21
CA VAL A 403 -13.04 -9.31 9.07
C VAL A 403 -14.31 -8.91 9.82
N GLU A 404 -15.39 -8.75 9.06
CA GLU A 404 -16.73 -8.48 9.56
C GLU A 404 -17.57 -9.77 9.69
N PHE A 405 -18.45 -9.79 10.70
CA PHE A 405 -19.36 -10.92 10.94
C PHE A 405 -20.79 -10.42 11.04
N GLU A 406 -21.66 -10.91 10.17
CA GLU A 406 -23.10 -10.72 10.24
C GLU A 406 -23.78 -12.05 10.63
N VAL A 407 -24.66 -12.02 11.63
CA VAL A 407 -25.43 -13.19 12.07
C VAL A 407 -26.90 -12.96 11.78
N ILE A 408 -27.43 -13.72 10.83
CA ILE A 408 -28.83 -13.66 10.44
C ILE A 408 -29.55 -14.91 10.95
N GLN A 409 -30.56 -14.72 11.80
CA GLN A 409 -31.40 -15.81 12.27
C GLN A 409 -32.60 -16.01 11.34
N GLU A 410 -32.76 -17.21 10.80
CA GLU A 410 -33.94 -17.56 10.00
C GLU A 410 -35.20 -17.62 10.88
N THR A 411 -36.32 -17.18 10.31
CA THR A 411 -37.66 -17.28 10.93
C THR A 411 -38.60 -18.00 9.98
N PRO A 412 -39.69 -18.63 10.47
CA PRO A 412 -40.64 -19.32 9.60
C PRO A 412 -41.13 -18.40 8.46
N GLY A 413 -40.86 -18.79 7.21
CA GLY A 413 -41.22 -18.03 6.01
C GLY A 413 -40.12 -17.12 5.45
N HIS A 414 -38.97 -16.99 6.12
CA HIS A 414 -37.82 -16.21 5.66
C HIS A 414 -36.55 -17.07 5.61
N PHE A 415 -36.31 -17.67 4.45
CA PHE A 415 -35.09 -18.41 4.16
C PHE A 415 -34.01 -17.49 3.61
N ARG A 416 -32.77 -17.71 4.03
CA ARG A 416 -31.60 -16.95 3.58
C ARG A 416 -30.61 -17.92 2.95
N MET A 417 -29.96 -17.48 1.88
CA MET A 417 -28.94 -18.26 1.17
C MET A 417 -27.67 -17.43 1.14
N VAL A 418 -26.59 -18.01 1.65
CA VAL A 418 -25.25 -17.43 1.54
C VAL A 418 -24.61 -18.01 0.29
N LEU A 419 -24.26 -17.15 -0.67
CA LEU A 419 -23.48 -17.53 -1.84
C LEU A 419 -22.01 -17.26 -1.53
N PRO A 420 -21.18 -18.30 -1.30
CA PRO A 420 -19.77 -18.08 -1.01
C PRO A 420 -19.06 -17.53 -2.24
N LEU A 421 -18.12 -16.61 -2.03
CA LEU A 421 -17.08 -16.32 -3.02
C LEU A 421 -16.29 -17.60 -3.28
N ILE A 422 -16.23 -18.02 -4.54
CA ILE A 422 -15.50 -19.24 -4.94
C ILE A 422 -14.01 -18.89 -4.92
N GLY A 423 -13.31 -19.27 -3.84
CA GLY A 423 -11.85 -19.38 -3.87
C GLY A 423 -11.46 -20.52 -4.83
N ALA A 424 -10.36 -20.36 -5.58
CA ALA A 424 -9.90 -21.33 -6.57
C ALA A 424 -9.89 -22.77 -6.00
N PRO A 425 -10.32 -23.78 -6.77
CA PRO A 425 -10.41 -25.15 -6.27
C PRO A 425 -9.03 -25.66 -5.87
N THR A 426 -8.85 -25.95 -4.58
CA THR A 426 -7.68 -26.68 -4.08
C THR A 426 -7.71 -28.09 -4.67
N VAL A 427 -6.97 -28.33 -5.75
CA VAL A 427 -6.67 -29.67 -6.23
C VAL A 427 -5.79 -30.33 -5.18
N ARG A 428 -6.37 -31.18 -4.32
CA ARG A 428 -5.58 -32.10 -3.50
C ARG A 428 -4.91 -33.09 -4.44
N PRO A 429 -3.57 -33.25 -4.43
CA PRO A 429 -2.94 -34.35 -5.14
C PRO A 429 -3.39 -35.65 -4.46
N ASP A 430 -3.89 -36.59 -5.26
CA ASP A 430 -4.21 -37.94 -4.78
C ASP A 430 -2.92 -38.60 -4.26
N PRO A 431 -2.94 -39.24 -3.09
CA PRO A 431 -1.80 -40.01 -2.62
C PRO A 431 -1.67 -41.29 -3.46
N SER A 432 -0.73 -41.27 -4.40
CA SER A 432 -0.25 -42.47 -5.13
C SER A 432 1.03 -43.01 -4.52
#